data_AF-L8LXT3-F1
#
_entry.id   AF-L8LXT3-F1
#
_cell.length_a   1.000
_cell.length_b   1.000
_cell.length_c   1.000
_cell.angle_alpha   90.00
_cell.angle_beta   90.00
_cell.angle_gamma   90.00
#
_symmetry.space_group_name_H-M   'P 1'
#
loop_
_entity.id
_entity.type
_entity.pdbx_description
1 polymer ?
#
loop_
_entity_poly.entity_id
_entity_poly.type
_entity_poly.pdbx_seq_one_letter_code
_entity_poly.pdbx_strand_id
1 'polypeptide(L)'
;MLIEGKKYTYRQLMAETGLSRSTLHRRIKALKDSNVPITLGAIAKFPTNWAFHDEEGNYYSSKTDYAIAKQIPYYQMFQDSSSEAKE
;
A
#
# COMPACT_ATOMS: atom_id res chain seq x y z
N MET A 1 7.55 15.67 -7.89
CA MET A 1 7.64 14.23 -8.19
C MET A 1 6.75 13.96 -9.39
N LEU A 2 7.21 13.19 -10.38
CA LEU A 2 6.39 12.87 -11.55
C LEU A 2 5.56 11.62 -11.24
N ILE A 3 4.23 11.76 -11.23
CA ILE A 3 3.27 10.67 -11.07
C ILE A 3 2.31 10.79 -12.24
N GLU A 4 2.18 9.72 -13.03
CA GLU A 4 1.23 9.66 -14.15
C GLU A 4 1.38 10.84 -15.13
N GLY A 5 2.62 11.22 -15.44
CA GLY A 5 2.92 12.33 -16.35
C GLY A 5 2.71 13.73 -15.77
N LYS A 6 2.18 13.85 -14.55
CA LYS A 6 1.99 15.14 -13.85
C LYS A 6 3.01 15.34 -12.75
N LYS A 7 3.51 16.57 -12.61
CA LYS A 7 4.35 16.96 -11.47
C LYS A 7 3.47 17.25 -10.26
N TYR A 8 3.62 16.44 -9.22
CA TYR A 8 3.00 16.64 -7.93
C TYR A 8 4.00 17.15 -6.88
N THR A 9 3.52 18.09 -6.06
CA THR A 9 4.13 18.47 -4.79
C THR A 9 3.58 17.62 -3.65
N TYR A 10 4.30 17.53 -2.52
CA TYR A 10 3.78 16.84 -1.33
C TYR A 10 2.45 17.42 -0.85
N ARG A 11 2.28 18.76 -0.92
CA ARG A 11 1.05 19.42 -0.50
C ARG A 11 -0.14 19.02 -1.37
N GLN A 12 0.05 18.91 -2.68
CA GLN A 12 -0.98 18.41 -3.59
C GLN A 12 -1.29 16.93 -3.30
N LEU A 13 -0.28 16.09 -3.08
CA LEU A 13 -0.53 14.69 -2.74
C LEU A 13 -1.28 14.52 -1.42
N MET A 14 -1.02 15.37 -0.43
CA MET A 14 -1.78 15.39 0.83
C MET A 14 -3.24 15.74 0.58
N ALA A 15 -3.52 16.74 -0.28
CA ALA A 15 -4.88 17.12 -0.62
C ALA A 15 -5.63 16.02 -1.40
N GLU A 16 -4.94 15.35 -2.34
CA GLU A 16 -5.52 14.28 -3.17
C GLU A 16 -5.75 12.98 -2.40
N THR A 17 -4.81 12.61 -1.52
CA THR A 17 -4.82 11.32 -0.82
C THR A 17 -5.40 11.39 0.59
N GLY A 18 -5.56 12.59 1.15
CA GLY A 18 -5.95 12.81 2.55
C GLY A 18 -4.89 12.38 3.57
N LEU A 19 -3.71 11.95 3.12
CA LEU A 19 -2.66 11.39 3.98
C LEU A 19 -1.78 12.48 4.58
N SER A 20 -1.29 12.23 5.79
CA SER A 20 -0.24 13.07 6.38
C SER A 20 1.07 12.96 5.61
N ARG A 21 1.89 14.03 5.66
CA ARG A 21 3.18 14.08 4.97
C ARG A 21 4.11 12.90 5.31
N SER A 22 4.14 12.47 6.57
CA SER A 22 4.96 11.35 7.03
C SER A 22 4.49 10.01 6.47
N THR A 23 3.17 9.81 6.35
CA THR A 23 2.55 8.62 5.75
C THR A 23 2.83 8.57 4.26
N LEU A 24 2.65 9.70 3.56
CA LEU A 24 3.01 9.85 2.15
C LEU A 24 4.45 9.50 1.89
N HIS A 25 5.37 10.03 2.70
CA HIS A 25 6.79 9.76 2.54
C HIS A 25 7.10 8.28 2.68
N ARG A 26 6.54 7.61 3.70
CA ARG A 26 6.71 6.16 3.91
C ARG A 26 6.18 5.34 2.74
N ARG A 27 4.99 5.66 2.23
CA ARG A 27 4.37 4.93 1.10
C ARG A 27 5.13 5.14 -0.20
N ILE A 28 5.50 6.37 -0.51
CA ILE A 28 6.30 6.68 -1.71
C ILE A 28 7.65 5.96 -1.65
N LYS A 29 8.28 5.93 -0.47
CA LYS A 29 9.54 5.20 -0.28
C LYS A 29 9.33 3.70 -0.50
N ALA A 30 8.34 3.09 0.13
CA ALA A 30 8.06 1.66 -0.02
C ALA A 30 7.72 1.29 -1.48
N LEU A 31 6.93 2.11 -2.18
CA LEU A 31 6.62 1.89 -3.59
C LEU A 31 7.87 1.92 -4.47
N LYS A 32 8.81 2.85 -4.21
CA LYS A 32 10.11 2.90 -4.90
C LYS A 32 10.94 1.66 -4.62
N ASP A 33 11.05 1.27 -3.36
CA ASP A 33 11.89 0.15 -2.93
C ASP A 33 11.34 -1.19 -3.45
N SER A 34 10.02 -1.32 -3.60
CA SER A 34 9.35 -2.51 -4.15
C SER A 34 9.22 -2.52 -5.68
N ASN A 35 9.84 -1.56 -6.39
CA ASN A 35 9.76 -1.41 -7.86
C ASN A 35 8.31 -1.32 -8.39
N VAL A 36 7.39 -0.81 -7.57
CA VAL A 36 5.98 -0.63 -7.92
C VAL A 36 5.79 0.75 -8.55
N PRO A 37 4.99 0.88 -9.62
CA PRO A 37 4.67 2.17 -10.20
C PRO A 37 4.08 3.13 -9.15
N ILE A 38 4.69 4.30 -9.03
CA ILE A 38 4.21 5.35 -8.12
C ILE A 38 3.00 6.03 -8.78
N THR A 39 1.80 5.57 -8.44
CA THR A 39 0.52 6.17 -8.87
C THR A 39 -0.22 6.75 -7.67
N LEU A 40 -1.18 7.65 -7.91
CA LEU A 40 -2.03 8.17 -6.83
C LEU A 40 -2.80 7.04 -6.12
N GLY A 41 -3.32 6.09 -6.90
CA GLY A 41 -4.01 4.91 -6.36
C GLY A 41 -3.09 4.04 -5.51
N ALA A 42 -1.86 3.81 -5.96
CA ALA A 42 -0.87 3.05 -5.19
C ALA A 42 -0.56 3.77 -3.88
N ILE A 43 -0.25 5.08 -3.92
CA ILE A 43 0.02 5.87 -2.71
C ILE A 43 -1.17 5.87 -1.74
N ALA A 44 -2.40 6.00 -2.23
CA ALA A 44 -3.60 6.04 -1.39
C ALA A 44 -3.90 4.69 -0.73
N LYS A 45 -3.61 3.57 -1.41
CA LYS A 45 -3.95 2.22 -0.94
C LYS A 45 -2.80 1.44 -0.32
N PHE A 46 -1.55 1.91 -0.47
CA PHE A 46 -0.40 1.16 0.04
C PHE A 46 -0.44 1.08 1.58
N PRO A 47 -0.41 -0.12 2.18
CA PRO A 47 -0.48 -0.26 3.62
C PRO A 47 0.75 0.36 4.30
N THR A 48 0.52 1.14 5.36
CA THR A 48 1.57 1.81 6.15
C THR A 48 1.83 1.18 7.51
N ASN A 49 1.00 0.21 7.90
CA ASN A 49 1.19 -0.54 9.13
C ASN A 49 1.87 -1.86 8.81
N TRP A 50 3.02 -1.99 9.42
CA TRP A 50 3.99 -3.05 9.25
C TRP A 50 3.91 -3.99 10.45
N ALA A 51 4.15 -5.28 10.22
CA ALA A 51 4.17 -6.39 11.18
C ALA A 51 2.80 -7.01 11.54
N PHE A 52 2.56 -8.22 11.02
CA PHE A 52 1.62 -9.17 11.61
C PHE A 52 2.20 -10.57 11.53
N HIS A 53 1.72 -11.45 12.41
CA HIS A 53 2.01 -12.88 12.34
C HIS A 53 0.88 -13.59 11.58
N ASP A 54 1.19 -14.57 10.74
CA ASP A 54 0.17 -15.48 10.20
C ASP A 54 -0.27 -16.51 11.24
N GLU A 55 -1.25 -17.34 10.88
CA GLU A 55 -1.76 -18.43 11.73
C GLU A 55 -0.69 -19.49 12.07
N GLU A 56 0.38 -19.54 11.28
CA GLU A 56 1.54 -20.42 11.47
C GLU A 56 2.62 -19.77 12.37
N GLY A 57 2.40 -18.52 12.80
CA GLY A 57 3.32 -17.75 13.65
C GLY A 57 4.44 -17.03 12.89
N ASN A 58 4.47 -17.10 11.56
CA ASN A 58 5.48 -16.45 10.74
C ASN A 58 5.28 -14.93 10.74
N TYR A 59 6.36 -14.20 10.96
CA TYR A 59 6.35 -12.74 10.97
C TYR A 59 6.42 -12.18 9.55
N TYR A 60 5.52 -11.24 9.24
CA TYR A 60 5.57 -10.47 8.00
C TYR A 60 5.60 -8.98 8.29
N SER A 61 6.65 -8.33 7.82
CA SER A 61 6.82 -6.88 7.93
C SER A 61 5.72 -6.11 7.18
N SER A 62 4.97 -6.71 6.26
CA SER A 62 3.82 -6.08 5.62
C SER A 62 2.88 -7.12 5.00
N LYS A 63 1.65 -6.72 4.68
CA LYS A 63 0.73 -7.55 3.88
C LYS A 63 1.33 -7.87 2.50
N THR A 64 2.16 -6.97 1.95
CA THR A 64 2.88 -7.21 0.71
C THR A 64 3.91 -8.34 0.86
N ASP A 65 4.66 -8.36 1.96
CA ASP A 65 5.62 -9.44 2.23
C ASP A 65 4.91 -10.79 2.41
N TYR A 66 3.76 -10.78 3.08
CA TYR A 66 2.88 -11.95 3.17
C TYR A 66 2.39 -12.40 1.79
N ALA A 67 1.97 -11.47 0.93
CA ALA A 67 1.54 -11.76 -0.44
C ALA A 67 2.63 -12.44 -1.26
N ILE A 68 3.83 -11.90 -1.19
CA ILE A 68 4.99 -12.38 -1.94
C ILE A 68 5.36 -13.78 -1.44
N ALA A 69 5.41 -13.97 -0.12
CA ALA A 69 5.70 -15.25 0.51
C ALA A 69 4.67 -16.33 0.17
N LYS A 70 3.38 -15.97 0.11
CA LYS A 70 2.28 -16.89 -0.20
C LYS A 70 1.89 -16.89 -1.70
N GLN A 71 2.67 -16.22 -2.56
CA GLN A 71 2.41 -16.04 -4.00
C GLN A 71 0.99 -15.58 -4.35
N ILE A 72 0.38 -14.75 -3.50
CA ILE A 72 -0.97 -14.25 -3.70
C ILE A 72 -0.92 -13.13 -4.76
N PRO A 73 -1.63 -13.28 -5.90
CA PRO A 73 -1.71 -12.23 -6.90
C PRO A 73 -2.27 -10.92 -6.33
N TYR A 74 -1.61 -9.80 -6.66
CA TYR A 74 -1.93 -8.47 -6.10
C TYR A 74 -3.41 -8.07 -6.24
N TYR A 75 -4.11 -8.50 -7.29
CA TYR A 75 -5.54 -8.19 -7.48
C TYR A 75 -6.47 -8.91 -6.48
N GLN A 76 -6.07 -10.06 -5.93
CA GLN A 76 -6.83 -10.78 -4.91
C GLN A 76 -6.70 -10.14 -3.52
N MET A 77 -5.62 -9.41 -3.26
CA MET A 77 -5.39 -8.78 -1.96
C MET A 77 -6.39 -7.67 -1.60
N PHE A 78 -7.10 -7.14 -2.61
CA PHE A 78 -8.11 -6.10 -2.46
C PHE A 78 -9.52 -6.63 -2.75
N GLN A 79 -9.68 -7.95 -2.98
CA GLN A 79 -10.98 -8.55 -3.29
C GLN A 79 -11.83 -8.87 -2.05
N ASP A 80 -11.24 -8.91 -0.84
CA ASP A 80 -12.03 -9.11 0.38
C ASP A 80 -12.27 -7.80 1.14
N SER A 81 -13.33 -7.11 0.72
CA SER A 81 -14.08 -6.16 1.56
C SER A 81 -15.57 -6.15 1.18
N SER A 82 -16.10 -7.26 0.66
CA SER A 82 -17.52 -7.37 0.28
C SER A 82 -18.19 -8.66 0.74
N SER A 83 -17.56 -9.43 1.64
CA SER A 83 -18.05 -10.75 2.07
C SER A 83 -18.20 -10.92 3.58
N GLU A 84 -17.94 -9.91 4.41
CA GLU A 84 -18.08 -10.01 5.88
C GLU A 84 -18.97 -8.89 6.44
N ALA A 85 -20.15 -8.73 5.85
CA ALA A 85 -21.28 -8.00 6.41
C ALA A 85 -22.55 -8.85 6.25
N LYS A 86 -22.57 -9.97 6.98
CA LYS A 86 -23.66 -10.90 7.33
C LYS A 86 -22.93 -12.00 8.12
N GLU A 87 -23.10 -12.19 9.41
CA GLU A 87 -24.31 -12.18 10.26
C GLU A 87 -24.05 -11.54 11.63
#